data_AF-A0AA36N5H1-F1
#
_entry.id   AF-A0AA36N5H1-F1
#
_cell.length_a   1.000
_cell.length_b   1.000
_cell.length_c   1.000
_cell.angle_alpha   90.00
_cell.angle_beta   90.00
_cell.angle_gamma   90.00
#
_symmetry.space_group_name_H-M   'P 1'
#
loop_
_entity.id
_entity.type
_entity.pdbx_description
1 polymer ?
#
loop_
_entity_poly.entity_id
_entity_poly.type
_entity_poly.pdbx_seq_one_letter_code
_entity_poly.pdbx_strand_id
1 'polypeptide(L)'
;MAAATSMPGKRPALTPKLSAKVFGECYWEVKELAAFCRHQGLPASGLKADLTKRVKDFLGGKRPKASSAKVTKAARDSVAVGGLKLSTPVRNYNSDQATRGFFQKHCGEGFRFNEYLRGFAKGAQEGLTYRDLVKGWKDAEQKRREGQQAIGKQFEYNQFTRDFFAAKPGASRADMMEAWRTVRSYRGPNTYKEFRKLSK
;
A
#
# COMPACT_ATOMS: atom_id res chain seq x y z
N MET A 1 19.65 6.58 33.63
CA MET A 1 20.37 6.33 32.37
C MET A 1 19.54 6.87 31.22
N ALA A 2 20.05 7.89 30.52
CA ALA A 2 19.32 8.61 29.49
C ALA A 2 19.16 7.76 28.22
N ALA A 3 17.92 7.51 27.81
CA ALA A 3 17.61 7.02 26.48
C ALA A 3 17.91 8.15 25.49
N ALA A 4 19.00 8.02 24.74
CA ALA A 4 19.33 8.93 23.65
C ALA A 4 18.27 8.77 22.55
N THR A 5 17.28 9.66 22.55
CA THR A 5 16.35 9.90 21.45
C THR A 5 17.16 10.34 20.23
N SER A 6 17.52 9.40 19.36
CA SER A 6 18.27 9.66 18.14
C SER A 6 17.41 10.49 17.18
N MET A 7 17.86 11.73 16.93
CA MET A 7 17.36 12.66 15.92
C MET A 7 17.11 11.98 14.56
N PRO A 8 16.12 12.44 13.77
CA PRO A 8 15.89 11.92 12.43
C PRO A 8 17.00 12.32 11.45
N GLY A 9 18.08 11.56 11.41
CA GLY A 9 19.18 11.76 10.46
C GLY A 9 18.73 11.62 9.00
N LYS A 10 19.39 12.35 8.09
CA LYS A 10 19.16 12.32 6.62
C LYS A 10 19.09 10.89 6.11
N ARG A 11 18.18 10.63 5.16
CA ARG A 11 18.01 9.33 4.51
C ARG A 11 19.37 8.84 3.94
N PRO A 12 19.89 7.68 4.36
CA PRO A 12 21.15 7.14 3.87
C PRO A 12 21.02 6.62 2.43
N ALA A 13 22.14 6.48 1.73
CA ALA A 13 22.18 5.86 0.40
C ALA A 13 21.81 4.36 0.47
N LEU A 14 21.11 3.85 -0.56
CA LEU A 14 20.75 2.43 -0.65
C LEU A 14 21.98 1.59 -0.99
N THR A 15 22.70 1.17 0.04
CA THR A 15 23.91 0.35 -0.10
C THR A 15 23.71 -1.05 0.49
N PRO A 16 24.49 -2.05 0.06
CA PRO A 16 24.39 -3.43 0.58
C PRO A 16 24.67 -3.56 2.08
N LYS A 17 25.34 -2.54 2.66
CA LYS A 17 25.70 -2.47 4.08
C LYS A 17 24.62 -1.79 4.94
N LEU A 18 23.53 -1.31 4.33
CA LEU A 18 22.45 -0.66 5.05
C LEU A 18 21.69 -1.68 5.91
N SER A 19 21.41 -1.35 7.18
CA SER A 19 20.62 -2.26 8.02
C SER A 19 19.17 -2.35 7.54
N ALA A 20 18.59 -3.54 7.57
CA ALA A 20 17.18 -3.77 7.22
C ALA A 20 16.21 -2.94 8.10
N LYS A 21 16.61 -2.59 9.33
CA LYS A 21 15.86 -1.74 10.25
C LYS A 21 15.79 -0.29 9.74
N VAL A 22 16.93 0.30 9.42
CA VAL A 22 17.01 1.67 8.88
C VAL A 22 16.36 1.76 7.50
N PHE A 23 16.50 0.72 6.68
CA PHE A 23 15.81 0.63 5.39
C PHE A 23 14.28 0.72 5.54
N GLY A 24 13.70 0.04 6.54
CA GLY A 24 12.25 0.02 6.77
C GLY A 24 11.66 1.33 7.31
N GLU A 25 12.50 2.20 7.88
CA GLU A 25 12.13 3.54 8.36
C GLU A 25 12.18 4.59 7.25
N CYS A 26 12.78 4.28 6.10
CA CYS A 26 12.98 5.20 4.99
C CYS A 26 11.96 4.98 3.86
N TYR A 27 11.56 6.06 3.19
CA TYR A 27 10.78 5.99 1.96
C TYR A 27 11.71 5.79 0.76
N TRP A 28 11.50 4.74 -0.05
CA TRP A 28 12.29 4.46 -1.27
C TRP A 28 11.44 4.57 -2.54
N GLU A 29 12.00 5.05 -3.64
CA GLU A 29 11.34 5.05 -4.95
C GLU A 29 11.52 3.73 -5.70
N VAL A 30 10.58 3.41 -6.59
CA VAL A 30 10.63 2.17 -7.39
C VAL A 30 11.91 2.09 -8.23
N LYS A 31 12.36 3.22 -8.80
CA LYS A 31 13.60 3.29 -9.59
C LYS A 31 14.82 2.93 -8.75
N GLU A 32 14.89 3.42 -7.52
CA GLU A 32 15.99 3.15 -6.59
C GLU A 32 16.02 1.68 -6.15
N LEU A 33 14.85 1.15 -5.79
CA LEU A 33 14.71 -0.26 -5.41
C LEU A 33 15.05 -1.19 -6.59
N ALA A 34 14.59 -0.86 -7.80
CA ALA A 34 14.90 -1.61 -9.00
C ALA A 34 16.39 -1.54 -9.37
N ALA A 35 17.01 -0.36 -9.28
CA ALA A 35 18.44 -0.19 -9.53
C ALA A 35 19.29 -1.02 -8.55
N PHE A 36 18.96 -1.00 -7.26
CA PHE A 36 19.62 -1.85 -6.27
C PHE A 36 19.44 -3.33 -6.58
N CYS A 37 18.22 -3.76 -6.93
CA CYS A 37 17.97 -5.15 -7.31
C CYS A 37 18.85 -5.57 -8.49
N ARG A 38 18.93 -4.76 -9.55
CA ARG A 38 19.81 -5.04 -10.72
C ARG A 38 21.27 -5.17 -10.32
N HIS A 39 21.77 -4.24 -9.50
CA HIS A 39 23.16 -4.24 -9.06
C HIS A 39 23.50 -5.47 -8.18
N GLN A 40 22.53 -6.03 -7.47
CA GLN A 40 22.71 -7.22 -6.62
C GLN A 40 22.33 -8.53 -7.33
N GLY A 41 22.05 -8.52 -8.64
CA GLY A 41 21.63 -9.71 -9.39
C GLY A 41 20.24 -10.23 -9.03
N LEU A 42 19.39 -9.38 -8.43
CA LEU A 42 18.04 -9.70 -8.02
C LEU A 42 17.03 -9.30 -9.13
N PRO A 43 15.88 -10.00 -9.24
CA PRO A 43 14.82 -9.57 -10.15
C PRO A 43 14.42 -8.13 -9.86
N ALA A 44 14.35 -7.29 -10.90
CA ALA A 44 14.05 -5.86 -10.79
C ALA A 44 12.64 -5.47 -11.29
N SER A 45 11.80 -6.48 -11.53
CA SER A 45 10.38 -6.34 -11.87
C SER A 45 9.50 -6.64 -10.66
N GLY A 46 8.27 -6.13 -10.69
CA GLY A 46 7.25 -6.30 -9.65
C GLY A 46 6.67 -4.97 -9.15
N LEU A 47 5.68 -5.06 -8.25
CA LEU A 47 5.13 -3.89 -7.59
C LEU A 47 6.17 -3.29 -6.64
N LYS A 48 5.99 -2.01 -6.27
CA LYS A 48 6.86 -1.34 -5.27
C LYS A 48 7.02 -2.18 -4.00
N ALA A 49 5.93 -2.79 -3.52
CA ALA A 49 5.95 -3.64 -2.32
C ALA A 49 6.84 -4.88 -2.48
N ASP A 50 6.83 -5.52 -3.65
CA ASP A 50 7.65 -6.70 -3.93
C ASP A 50 9.13 -6.34 -3.95
N LEU A 51 9.47 -5.22 -4.62
CA LEU A 51 10.83 -4.69 -4.64
C LEU A 51 11.30 -4.31 -3.23
N THR A 52 10.48 -3.61 -2.44
CA THR A 52 10.80 -3.26 -1.04
C THR A 52 11.05 -4.51 -0.20
N LYS A 53 10.19 -5.53 -0.33
CA LYS A 53 10.35 -6.79 0.41
C LYS A 53 11.65 -7.50 0.03
N ARG A 54 11.94 -7.60 -1.27
CA ARG A 54 13.14 -8.25 -1.80
C ARG A 54 14.43 -7.58 -1.31
N VAL A 55 14.47 -6.24 -1.33
CA VAL A 55 15.60 -5.47 -0.80
C VAL A 55 15.73 -5.66 0.72
N LYS A 56 14.62 -5.62 1.46
CA LYS A 56 14.64 -5.86 2.91
C LYS A 56 15.16 -7.25 3.27
N ASP A 57 14.73 -8.28 2.53
CA ASP A 57 15.19 -9.66 2.72
C ASP A 57 16.70 -9.79 2.44
N PHE A 58 17.19 -9.16 1.37
CA PHE A 58 18.62 -9.12 1.03
C PHE A 58 19.47 -8.46 2.12
N LEU A 59 19.06 -7.28 2.61
CA LEU A 59 19.75 -6.59 3.70
C LEU A 59 19.68 -7.34 5.04
N GLY A 60 18.68 -8.22 5.20
CA GLY A 60 18.55 -9.12 6.35
C GLY A 60 19.38 -10.41 6.23
N GLY A 61 20.25 -10.53 5.22
CA GLY A 61 21.09 -11.71 4.99
C GLY A 61 20.36 -12.89 4.34
N LYS A 62 19.09 -12.74 3.95
CA LYS A 62 18.35 -13.77 3.22
C LYS A 62 18.60 -13.55 1.73
N ARG A 63 19.26 -14.50 1.06
CA ARG A 63 19.28 -14.50 -0.42
C ARG A 63 17.84 -14.70 -0.91
N PRO A 64 17.25 -13.75 -1.66
CA PRO A 64 15.92 -13.94 -2.23
C PRO A 64 15.98 -15.16 -3.16
N LYS A 65 15.16 -16.18 -2.90
CA LYS A 65 15.04 -17.33 -3.80
C LYS A 65 14.71 -16.81 -5.20
N ALA A 66 15.43 -17.33 -6.21
CA ALA A 66 15.09 -17.12 -7.62
C ALA A 66 13.59 -17.32 -7.82
N SER A 67 12.98 -16.44 -8.62
CA SER A 67 11.54 -16.31 -8.86
C SER A 67 10.78 -17.62 -8.60
N SER A 68 9.90 -17.61 -7.60
CA SER A 68 9.02 -18.75 -7.34
C SER A 68 8.39 -19.19 -8.66
N ALA A 69 8.55 -20.48 -8.99
CA ALA A 69 7.88 -21.13 -10.11
C ALA A 69 6.42 -20.66 -10.19
N LYS A 70 5.89 -20.50 -11.42
CA LYS A 70 4.49 -20.14 -11.64
C LYS A 70 3.61 -21.14 -10.89
N VAL A 71 3.17 -20.76 -9.69
CA VAL A 71 2.11 -21.47 -8.99
C VAL A 71 0.92 -21.39 -9.93
N THR A 72 0.46 -22.54 -10.42
CA THR A 72 -0.81 -22.65 -11.12
C THR A 72 -1.86 -22.08 -10.17
N LYS A 73 -2.29 -20.85 -10.42
CA LYS A 73 -3.30 -20.20 -9.58
C LYS A 73 -4.53 -21.11 -9.62
N ALA A 74 -5.05 -21.44 -8.44
CA ALA A 74 -6.34 -22.12 -8.33
C ALA A 74 -7.39 -21.39 -9.19
N ALA A 75 -8.47 -22.07 -9.56
CA ALA A 75 -9.58 -21.41 -10.24
C ALA A 75 -10.09 -20.23 -9.39
N ARG A 76 -10.49 -19.13 -10.02
CA ARG A 76 -11.06 -17.97 -9.32
C ARG A 76 -12.46 -18.30 -8.85
N ASP A 77 -12.87 -17.75 -7.71
CA ASP A 77 -14.23 -17.94 -7.18
C ASP A 77 -15.29 -17.46 -8.18
N SER A 78 -14.97 -16.42 -8.95
CA SER A 78 -15.81 -15.83 -9.98
C SER A 78 -16.14 -16.75 -11.16
N VAL A 79 -15.38 -17.84 -11.34
CA VAL A 79 -15.55 -18.83 -12.41
C VAL A 79 -16.35 -20.04 -11.93
N ALA A 80 -16.82 -20.04 -10.67
CA ALA A 80 -17.63 -21.12 -10.14
C ALA A 80 -18.90 -21.35 -10.97
N VAL A 81 -19.28 -22.62 -11.13
CA VAL A 81 -20.49 -23.01 -11.87
C VAL A 81 -21.71 -22.40 -11.19
N GLY A 82 -22.49 -21.63 -11.95
CA GLY A 82 -23.64 -20.88 -11.45
C GLY A 82 -23.30 -19.52 -10.82
N GLY A 83 -22.05 -19.04 -10.97
CA GLY A 83 -21.61 -17.72 -10.56
C GLY A 83 -21.47 -17.54 -9.05
N LEU A 84 -21.14 -16.31 -8.64
CA LEU A 84 -20.98 -15.94 -7.24
C LEU A 84 -22.35 -15.84 -6.54
N LYS A 85 -22.45 -16.44 -5.35
CA LYS A 85 -23.60 -16.39 -4.46
C LYS A 85 -23.15 -15.89 -3.09
N LEU A 86 -24.09 -15.41 -2.27
CA LEU A 86 -23.79 -14.98 -0.91
C LEU A 86 -23.16 -16.09 -0.05
N SER A 87 -23.50 -17.35 -0.30
CA SER A 87 -22.94 -18.53 0.38
C SER A 87 -21.61 -19.01 -0.21
N THR A 88 -21.13 -18.42 -1.32
CA THR A 88 -19.86 -18.82 -1.93
C THR A 88 -18.72 -18.56 -0.95
N PRO A 89 -17.89 -19.57 -0.61
CA PRO A 89 -16.71 -19.38 0.23
C PRO A 89 -15.65 -18.58 -0.54
N VAL A 90 -14.95 -17.70 0.16
CA VAL A 90 -13.88 -16.87 -0.41
C VAL A 90 -12.57 -17.66 -0.42
N ARG A 91 -12.19 -18.22 -1.56
CA ARG A 91 -10.99 -19.06 -1.69
C ARG A 91 -9.93 -18.39 -2.54
N ASN A 92 -10.35 -17.83 -3.67
CA ASN A 92 -9.49 -17.17 -4.64
C ASN A 92 -10.20 -15.95 -5.22
N TYR A 93 -10.36 -14.95 -4.37
CA TYR A 93 -10.95 -13.67 -4.68
C TYR A 93 -10.16 -12.93 -5.77
N ASN A 94 -10.88 -12.33 -6.73
CA ASN A 94 -10.29 -11.46 -7.73
C ASN A 94 -11.25 -10.33 -8.10
N SER A 95 -10.73 -9.12 -8.34
CA SER A 95 -11.54 -7.96 -8.75
C SER A 95 -11.80 -7.95 -10.28
N ASP A 96 -12.54 -8.94 -10.77
CA ASP A 96 -12.97 -9.04 -12.17
C ASP A 96 -14.42 -8.56 -12.41
N GLN A 97 -14.86 -8.59 -13.66
CA GLN A 97 -16.20 -8.15 -14.06
C GLN A 97 -17.32 -9.00 -13.45
N ALA A 98 -17.14 -10.32 -13.34
CA ALA A 98 -18.11 -11.20 -12.71
C ALA A 98 -18.26 -10.87 -11.21
N THR A 99 -17.14 -10.66 -10.53
CA THR A 99 -17.12 -10.19 -9.13
C THR A 99 -17.75 -8.81 -9.00
N ARG A 100 -17.46 -7.89 -9.92
CA ARG A 100 -18.07 -6.56 -9.96
C ARG A 100 -19.59 -6.65 -10.09
N GLY A 101 -20.11 -7.46 -11.02
CA GLY A 101 -21.54 -7.66 -11.21
C GLY A 101 -22.24 -8.22 -9.97
N PHE A 102 -21.61 -9.19 -9.30
CA PHE A 102 -22.09 -9.69 -8.01
C PHE A 102 -22.22 -8.59 -6.96
N PHE A 103 -21.16 -7.79 -6.77
CA PHE A 103 -21.21 -6.73 -5.77
C PHE A 103 -22.15 -5.60 -6.16
N GLN A 104 -22.25 -5.21 -7.43
CA GLN A 104 -23.23 -4.23 -7.88
C GLN A 104 -24.67 -4.66 -7.55
N LYS A 105 -24.99 -5.95 -7.70
CA LYS A 105 -26.30 -6.51 -7.33
C LYS A 105 -26.62 -6.38 -5.83
N HIS A 106 -25.62 -6.51 -4.95
CA HIS A 106 -25.81 -6.55 -3.49
C HIS A 106 -25.43 -5.24 -2.76
N CYS A 107 -24.69 -4.37 -3.41
CA CYS A 107 -24.15 -3.11 -2.86
C CYS A 107 -24.62 -1.87 -3.61
N GLY A 108 -25.31 -2.02 -4.75
CA GLY A 108 -25.87 -0.95 -5.56
C GLY A 108 -24.93 -0.44 -6.66
N GLU A 109 -25.47 0.44 -7.51
CA GLU A 109 -24.78 0.98 -8.70
C GLU A 109 -23.52 1.79 -8.36
N GLY A 110 -23.49 2.40 -7.17
CA GLY A 110 -22.33 3.12 -6.63
C GLY A 110 -21.16 2.24 -6.21
N PHE A 111 -21.24 0.91 -6.39
CA PHE A 111 -20.20 -0.02 -5.98
C PHE A 111 -18.84 0.29 -6.64
N ARG A 112 -17.81 0.33 -5.78
CA ARG A 112 -16.40 0.43 -6.17
C ARG A 112 -15.57 -0.50 -5.29
N PHE A 113 -14.56 -1.12 -5.88
CA PHE A 113 -13.56 -1.87 -5.12
C PHE A 113 -12.79 -0.92 -4.20
N ASN A 114 -12.93 -1.11 -2.89
CA ASN A 114 -12.24 -0.35 -1.85
C ASN A 114 -11.05 -1.13 -1.26
N GLU A 115 -10.33 -0.53 -0.32
CA GLU A 115 -9.14 -1.14 0.27
C GLU A 115 -9.45 -2.42 1.04
N TYR A 116 -10.62 -2.47 1.68
CA TYR A 116 -11.13 -3.68 2.34
C TYR A 116 -11.18 -4.85 1.34
N LEU A 117 -11.85 -4.68 0.20
CA LEU A 117 -11.94 -5.73 -0.81
C LEU A 117 -10.59 -6.08 -1.46
N ARG A 118 -9.70 -5.09 -1.66
CA ARG A 118 -8.34 -5.32 -2.18
C ARG A 118 -7.48 -6.17 -1.23
N GLY A 119 -7.79 -6.19 0.07
CA GLY A 119 -7.11 -7.05 1.04
C GLY A 119 -7.22 -8.53 0.70
N PHE A 120 -8.36 -8.97 0.15
CA PHE A 120 -8.64 -10.38 -0.14
C PHE A 120 -7.98 -10.90 -1.41
N ALA A 121 -7.42 -10.02 -2.26
CA ALA A 121 -6.67 -10.44 -3.45
C ALA A 121 -5.30 -11.05 -3.12
N LYS A 122 -4.89 -11.08 -1.84
CA LYS A 122 -3.54 -11.45 -1.39
C LYS A 122 -3.40 -12.90 -0.90
N GLY A 123 -4.48 -13.71 -0.90
CA GLY A 123 -4.38 -15.12 -0.54
C GLY A 123 -5.70 -15.74 -0.08
N ALA A 124 -5.66 -17.06 0.16
CA ALA A 124 -6.79 -17.84 0.66
C ALA A 124 -7.29 -17.29 2.01
N GLN A 125 -8.61 -17.29 2.18
CA GLN A 125 -9.27 -16.87 3.41
C GLN A 125 -10.09 -18.04 3.92
N GLU A 126 -9.90 -18.41 5.18
CA GLU A 126 -10.68 -19.48 5.78
C GLU A 126 -11.88 -18.89 6.52
N GLY A 127 -13.04 -19.55 6.40
CA GLY A 127 -14.25 -19.21 7.14
C GLY A 127 -15.04 -18.00 6.63
N LEU A 128 -14.60 -17.30 5.58
CA LEU A 128 -15.34 -16.17 5.00
C LEU A 128 -16.18 -16.56 3.78
N THR A 129 -17.34 -15.94 3.67
CA THR A 129 -18.23 -16.03 2.51
C THR A 129 -18.38 -14.68 1.80
N TYR A 130 -18.89 -14.70 0.58
CA TYR A 130 -19.20 -13.45 -0.14
C TYR A 130 -20.27 -12.59 0.57
N ARG A 131 -21.12 -13.18 1.43
CA ARG A 131 -22.00 -12.43 2.35
C ARG A 131 -21.19 -11.55 3.31
N ASP A 132 -20.11 -12.09 3.87
CA ASP A 132 -19.23 -11.38 4.81
C ASP A 132 -18.48 -10.26 4.11
N LEU A 133 -18.06 -10.48 2.86
CA LEU A 133 -17.45 -9.43 2.03
C LEU A 133 -18.44 -8.30 1.71
N VAL A 134 -19.71 -8.61 1.43
CA VAL A 134 -20.75 -7.58 1.23
C VAL A 134 -20.94 -6.77 2.51
N LYS A 135 -21.05 -7.43 3.67
CA LYS A 135 -21.18 -6.75 4.97
C LYS A 135 -19.98 -5.85 5.24
N GLY A 136 -18.76 -6.39 5.18
CA GLY A 136 -17.55 -5.62 5.47
C GLY A 136 -17.30 -4.50 4.46
N TRP A 137 -17.74 -4.64 3.19
CA TRP A 137 -17.69 -3.52 2.24
C TRP A 137 -18.61 -2.37 2.67
N LYS A 138 -19.84 -2.66 3.12
CA LYS A 138 -20.78 -1.64 3.62
C LYS A 138 -20.22 -0.94 4.86
N ASP A 139 -19.69 -1.70 5.80
CA ASP A 139 -19.05 -1.16 7.01
C ASP A 139 -17.85 -0.27 6.65
N ALA A 140 -17.02 -0.69 5.68
CA ALA A 140 -15.89 0.09 5.19
C ALA A 140 -16.31 1.38 4.47
N GLU A 141 -17.42 1.37 3.74
CA GLU A 141 -17.98 2.58 3.12
C GLU A 141 -18.60 3.53 4.15
N GLN A 142 -19.24 3.01 5.19
CA GLN A 142 -19.76 3.82 6.29
C GLN A 142 -18.60 4.52 7.02
N LYS A 143 -17.57 3.76 7.42
CA LYS A 143 -16.35 4.34 8.05
C LYS A 143 -15.68 5.38 7.16
N ARG A 144 -15.70 5.18 5.84
CA ARG A 144 -15.19 6.18 4.87
C ARG A 144 -16.00 7.47 4.91
N ARG A 145 -17.33 7.37 4.95
CA ARG A 145 -18.24 8.54 5.05
C ARG A 145 -18.04 9.28 6.37
N GLU A 146 -17.76 8.56 7.44
CA GLU A 146 -17.43 9.10 8.77
C GLU A 146 -15.97 9.60 8.89
N GLY A 147 -15.17 9.51 7.83
CA GLY A 147 -13.77 9.99 7.82
C GLY A 147 -12.76 9.11 8.57
N GLN A 148 -13.14 7.90 8.95
CA GLN A 148 -12.34 6.99 9.80
C GLN A 148 -11.40 6.06 9.01
N GLN A 149 -11.14 6.32 7.73
CA GLN A 149 -10.23 5.48 6.94
C GLN A 149 -8.76 5.84 7.20
N ALA A 150 -8.02 4.89 7.77
CA ALA A 150 -6.56 4.98 7.85
C ALA A 150 -5.98 4.96 6.43
N ILE A 151 -5.34 6.06 6.05
CA ILE A 151 -4.69 6.20 4.75
C ILE A 151 -3.39 5.41 4.78
N GLY A 152 -3.27 4.41 3.90
CA GLY A 152 -2.04 3.63 3.79
C GLY A 152 -0.85 4.52 3.43
N LYS A 153 0.34 4.25 3.99
CA LYS A 153 1.58 5.03 3.78
C LYS A 153 1.89 5.35 2.30
N GLN A 154 1.48 4.48 1.39
CA GLN A 154 1.65 4.66 -0.06
C GLN A 154 0.82 5.82 -0.66
N PHE A 155 -0.21 6.29 0.03
CA PHE A 155 -1.10 7.38 -0.40
C PHE A 155 -0.78 8.72 0.28
N GLU A 156 0.27 8.78 1.11
CA GLU A 156 0.67 10.00 1.84
C GLU A 156 0.89 11.19 0.88
N TYR A 157 1.49 10.97 -0.29
CA TYR A 157 1.69 12.03 -1.29
C TYR A 157 0.37 12.64 -1.78
N ASN A 158 -0.61 11.79 -2.10
CA ASN A 158 -1.91 12.25 -2.60
C ASN A 158 -2.67 13.02 -1.51
N GLN A 159 -2.61 12.53 -0.26
CA GLN A 159 -3.22 13.20 0.87
C GLN A 159 -2.56 14.55 1.13
N PHE A 160 -1.23 14.58 1.19
CA PHE A 160 -0.46 15.81 1.37
C PHE A 160 -0.78 16.85 0.30
N THR A 161 -0.85 16.43 -0.96
CA THR A 161 -1.17 17.31 -2.10
C THR A 161 -2.56 17.94 -1.92
N ARG A 162 -3.57 17.14 -1.58
CA ARG A 162 -4.94 17.63 -1.34
C ARG A 162 -4.98 18.62 -0.18
N ASP A 163 -4.37 18.27 0.94
CA ASP A 163 -4.37 19.11 2.15
C ASP A 163 -3.60 20.42 1.94
N PHE A 164 -2.49 20.37 1.18
CA PHE A 164 -1.70 21.55 0.84
C PHE A 164 -2.52 22.57 0.04
N PHE A 165 -3.18 22.14 -1.04
CA PHE A 165 -3.97 23.05 -1.88
C PHE A 165 -5.28 23.48 -1.22
N ALA A 166 -5.87 22.65 -0.36
CA ALA A 166 -7.03 23.06 0.45
C ALA A 166 -6.65 24.19 1.43
N ALA A 167 -5.45 24.12 2.02
CA ALA A 167 -4.97 25.13 2.97
C ALA A 167 -4.30 26.34 2.32
N LYS A 168 -3.78 26.20 1.09
CA LYS A 168 -3.20 27.29 0.30
C LYS A 168 -3.82 27.35 -1.10
N PRO A 169 -5.08 27.80 -1.22
CA PRO A 169 -5.69 28.03 -2.53
C PRO A 169 -4.83 29.00 -3.36
N GLY A 170 -4.53 28.64 -4.61
CA GLY A 170 -3.71 29.45 -5.52
C GLY A 170 -2.19 29.26 -5.39
N ALA A 171 -1.69 28.45 -4.45
CA ALA A 171 -0.28 28.09 -4.42
C ALA A 171 0.14 27.31 -5.67
N SER A 172 1.41 27.37 -6.04
CA SER A 172 1.92 26.66 -7.20
C SER A 172 2.21 25.19 -6.88
N ARG A 173 2.31 24.37 -7.93
CA ARG A 173 2.83 23.00 -7.80
C ARG A 173 4.26 22.97 -7.28
N ALA A 174 5.07 23.99 -7.60
CA ALA A 174 6.46 24.06 -7.13
C ALA A 174 6.49 24.19 -5.60
N ASP A 175 5.65 25.05 -5.04
CA ASP A 175 5.53 25.25 -3.58
C ASP A 175 5.07 23.97 -2.88
N MET A 176 4.09 23.26 -3.47
CA MET A 176 3.62 21.97 -2.95
C MET A 176 4.74 20.92 -2.95
N MET A 177 5.50 20.85 -4.05
CA MET A 177 6.61 19.92 -4.18
C MET A 177 7.76 20.24 -3.21
N GLU A 178 8.03 21.52 -2.96
CA GLU A 178 9.00 21.94 -1.95
C GLU A 178 8.54 21.53 -0.55
N ALA A 179 7.29 21.85 -0.18
CA ALA A 179 6.70 21.46 1.10
C ALA A 179 6.71 19.93 1.30
N TRP A 180 6.40 19.17 0.24
CA TRP A 180 6.48 17.71 0.25
C TRP A 180 7.91 17.21 0.44
N ARG A 181 8.90 17.82 -0.24
CA ARG A 181 10.32 17.49 -0.07
C ARG A 181 10.80 17.77 1.35
N THR A 182 10.33 18.86 1.95
CA THR A 182 10.63 19.21 3.34
C THR A 182 10.08 18.16 4.27
N VAL A 183 8.76 17.89 4.28
CA VAL A 183 8.17 16.95 5.25
C VAL A 183 8.74 15.54 5.15
N ARG A 184 8.99 15.03 3.92
CA ARG A 184 9.51 13.67 3.70
C ARG A 184 10.98 13.49 4.07
N SER A 185 11.69 14.59 4.35
CA SER A 185 13.07 14.56 4.81
C SER A 185 13.19 14.35 6.32
N TYR A 186 12.09 14.47 7.06
CA TYR A 186 12.02 14.23 8.51
C TYR A 186 11.37 12.87 8.82
N ARG A 187 11.66 12.28 9.98
CA ARG A 187 10.99 11.04 10.41
C ARG A 187 9.59 11.36 10.92
N GLY A 188 8.64 10.49 10.57
CA GLY A 188 7.25 10.58 11.00
C GLY A 188 6.29 10.44 9.82
N PRO A 189 4.98 10.64 10.04
CA PRO A 189 3.99 10.68 8.96
C PRO A 189 4.22 11.89 8.03
N ASN A 190 4.23 11.66 6.71
CA ASN A 190 4.41 12.72 5.72
C ASN A 190 3.09 13.46 5.45
N THR A 191 2.53 14.11 6.47
CA THR A 191 1.25 14.82 6.34
C THR A 191 1.45 16.33 6.29
N TYR A 192 0.50 17.06 5.68
CA TYR A 192 0.56 18.53 5.65
C TYR A 192 0.53 19.14 7.07
N LYS A 193 -0.10 18.47 8.04
CA LYS A 193 -0.07 18.87 9.46
C LYS A 193 1.34 18.83 10.04
N GLU A 194 2.13 17.79 9.74
CA GLU A 194 3.53 17.72 10.19
C GLU A 194 4.39 18.77 9.47
N PHE A 195 4.18 19.01 8.17
CA PHE A 195 4.83 20.13 7.47
C PHE A 195 4.56 21.47 8.15
N ARG A 196 3.31 21.76 8.53
CA ARG A 196 2.97 23.01 9.24
C ARG A 196 3.67 23.17 10.59
N LYS A 197 4.09 22.09 11.24
CA LYS A 197 4.89 22.16 12.47
C LYS A 197 6.36 22.47 12.19
N LEU A 198 6.88 22.00 11.05
CA LEU A 198 8.26 22.23 10.62
C LEU A 198 8.48 23.64 10.03
N SER A 199 7.41 24.24 9.50
CA SER A 199 7.42 25.57 8.87
C SER A 199 7.01 26.70 9.82
N LYS A 200 6.98 26.43 11.14
CA LYS A 200 6.85 27.42 12.21
C LYS A 200 8.22 27.69 12.81
#